data_AF-A0A367FLR0-F1
#
_entry.id   AF-A0A367FLR0-F1
#
_cell.length_a   1.000
_cell.length_b   1.000
_cell.length_c   1.000
_cell.angle_alpha   90.00
_cell.angle_beta   90.00
_cell.angle_gamma   90.00
#
_symmetry.space_group_name_H-M   'P 1'
#
loop_
_entity.id
_entity.type
_entity.pdbx_description
1 polymer ?
#
loop_
_entity_poly.entity_id
_entity_poly.type
_entity_poly.pdbx_seq_one_letter_code
_entity_poly.pdbx_strand_id
1 'polypeptide(L)' 'MVIFEDTWVQGGHAQSAAATVLMSGAAEVTIVTIARRVRNNQRSPGEEALRNALPTSEYTLDICPVTGRSCP' A
#
# COMPACT_ATOMS: atom_id res chain seq x y z
N MET A 1 -14.87 10.80 8.91
CA MET A 1 -13.65 11.46 8.36
C MET A 1 -13.03 10.54 7.33
N VAL A 2 -12.45 11.08 6.26
CA VAL A 2 -11.72 10.29 5.26
C VAL A 2 -10.24 10.65 5.30
N ILE A 3 -9.38 9.64 5.38
CA ILE A 3 -7.92 9.77 5.31
C ILE A 3 -7.47 9.20 3.98
N PHE A 4 -6.70 9.97 3.22
CA PHE A 4 -6.10 9.52 1.97
C PHE A 4 -4.64 9.15 2.19
N GLU A 5 -4.26 7.97 1.71
CA GLU A 5 -2.89 7.46 1.70
C GLU A 5 -2.55 7.08 0.25
N ASP A 6 -1.37 7.49 -0.22
CA ASP A 6 -0.92 7.14 -1.57
C ASP A 6 -0.63 5.63 -1.66
N THR A 7 0.06 5.08 -0.66
CA THR A 7 0.50 3.68 -0.67
C THR A 7 0.38 3.01 0.70
N TRP A 8 -0.43 1.96 0.79
CA TRP A 8 -0.51 1.10 1.96
C TRP A 8 0.64 0.08 1.98
N VAL A 9 1.62 0.30 2.86
CA VAL A 9 2.74 -0.63 3.07
C VAL A 9 2.51 -1.50 4.30
N GLN A 10 2.61 -0.91 5.49
CA GLN A 10 2.33 -1.55 6.78
C GLN A 10 1.08 -0.97 7.45
N GLY A 11 0.62 0.20 7.00
CA GLY A 11 -0.57 0.87 7.53
C GLY A 11 -0.34 1.71 8.80
N GLY A 12 0.86 1.70 9.40
CA GLY A 12 1.12 2.35 10.69
C GLY A 12 0.81 3.86 10.71
N HIS A 13 1.19 4.61 9.68
CA HIS A 13 0.90 6.05 9.59
C HIS A 13 -0.60 6.32 9.49
N ALA A 14 -1.29 5.69 8.53
CA ALA A 14 -2.74 5.83 8.38
C ALA A 14 -3.52 5.41 9.62
N GLN A 15 -3.11 4.32 10.30
CA GLN A 15 -3.74 3.88 11.56
C GLN A 15 -3.53 4.87 12.71
N SER A 16 -2.32 5.42 12.83
CA SER A 16 -2.05 6.46 13.83
C SER A 16 -2.92 7.70 13.59
N ALA A 17 -3.02 8.14 12.34
CA ALA A 17 -3.86 9.27 11.96
C ALA A 17 -5.36 8.98 12.23
N ALA A 18 -5.83 7.78 11.91
CA ALA A 18 -7.20 7.36 12.19
C ALA A 18 -7.50 7.35 13.70
N ALA A 19 -6.57 6.85 14.52
CA ALA A 19 -6.71 6.87 15.97
C ALA A 19 -6.81 8.30 16.52
N THR A 20 -5.94 9.22 16.08
CA THR A 20 -6.01 10.62 16.49
C THR A 20 -7.36 11.26 16.15
N VAL A 21 -7.86 11.01 14.95
CA VAL A 21 -9.15 11.55 14.50
C VAL A 21 -10.31 10.95 15.31
N LEU A 22 -10.31 9.65 15.57
CA LEU A 22 -11.32 9.01 16.43
C LEU A 22 -11.28 9.60 17.85
N MET A 23 -10.09 9.77 18.44
CA MET A 23 -9.93 10.37 19.77
C MET A 23 -10.38 11.83 19.82
N SER A 24 -10.38 12.53 18.69
CA SER A 24 -10.94 13.89 18.59
C SER A 24 -12.47 13.94 18.48
N GLY A 25 -13.14 12.79 18.52
CA GLY A 25 -14.60 12.68 18.56
C GLY A 25 -15.25 12.33 17.22
N ALA A 26 -14.47 11.95 16.20
CA ALA A 26 -15.05 11.42 14.97
C ALA A 26 -15.78 10.10 15.25
N ALA A 27 -17.04 9.99 14.82
CA ALA A 27 -17.82 8.75 14.98
C ALA A 27 -17.29 7.60 14.09
N GLU A 28 -16.72 7.95 12.94
CA GLU A 28 -16.17 6.99 11.98
C GLU A 28 -14.99 7.59 11.21
N VAL A 29 -14.01 6.75 10.91
CA VAL A 29 -12.87 7.06 10.02
C VAL A 29 -12.74 6.00 8.94
N THR A 30 -12.71 6.44 7.69
CA THR A 30 -12.42 5.60 6.52
C THR A 30 -11.05 5.95 5.99
N ILE A 31 -10.19 4.95 5.78
CA ILE A 31 -8.91 5.15 5.10
C ILE A 31 -9.07 4.69 3.64
N VAL A 32 -8.73 5.58 2.72
CA VAL A 32 -8.73 5.33 1.28
C VAL A 32 -7.30 5.30 0.80
N THR A 33 -6.88 4.17 0.24
CA THR A 33 -5.50 3.94 -0.23
C THR A 33 -5.48 3.85 -1.74
N ILE A 34 -4.63 4.62 -2.41
CA ILE A 34 -4.54 4.59 -3.88
C ILE A 34 -3.85 3.30 -4.35
N ALA A 35 -2.79 2.90 -3.66
CA ALA A 35 -2.04 1.68 -3.94
C ALA A 35 -1.83 0.84 -2.67
N ARG A 36 -1.59 -0.46 -2.82
CA ARG A 36 -1.15 -1.36 -1.75
C ARG A 36 0.11 -2.09 -2.17
N ARG A 37 1.15 -2.04 -1.34
CA ARG A 37 2.33 -2.88 -1.52
C ARG A 37 1.96 -4.32 -1.22
N VAL A 38 2.14 -5.18 -2.21
CA VAL A 38 1.97 -6.63 -2.07
C VAL A 38 3.33 -7.25 -1.84
N ARG A 39 3.45 -8.06 -0.78
CA ARG A 39 4.70 -8.74 -0.46
C ARG A 39 4.74 -10.09 -1.16
N ASN A 40 5.89 -10.41 -1.73
CA ASN A 40 6.08 -11.70 -2.41
C ASN A 40 6.02 -12.90 -1.46
N ASN A 41 6.09 -12.70 -0.14
CA ASN A 41 6.10 -13.77 0.86
C ASN A 41 4.79 -13.95 1.68
N GLN A 42 3.78 -13.09 1.56
CA GLN A 42 2.55 -13.20 2.36
C GLN A 42 1.50 -14.09 1.68
N ARG A 43 1.05 -15.17 2.31
CA ARG A 43 0.09 -16.16 1.76
C ARG A 43 -1.38 -15.83 2.04
N SER A 44 -1.87 -14.63 1.71
CA SER A 44 -3.32 -14.45 1.69
C SER A 44 -3.91 -14.98 0.37
N PRO A 45 -5.15 -15.52 0.35
CA PRO A 45 -5.76 -16.07 -0.86
C PRO A 45 -5.85 -15.07 -2.03
N GLY A 46 -6.06 -13.78 -1.75
CA GLY A 46 -6.06 -12.73 -2.77
C GLY A 46 -4.67 -12.41 -3.32
N GLU A 47 -3.61 -12.57 -2.51
CA GLU A 47 -2.24 -12.29 -2.91
C GLU A 47 -1.60 -13.43 -3.70
N GLU A 48 -2.12 -14.65 -3.62
CA GLU A 48 -1.68 -15.77 -4.46
C GLU A 48 -2.07 -15.59 -5.94
N ALA A 49 -3.31 -15.18 -6.21
CA ALA A 49 -3.74 -14.81 -7.56
C ALA A 49 -2.94 -13.60 -8.07
N LEU A 50 -2.67 -12.62 -7.21
CA LEU A 50 -1.86 -11.46 -7.57
C LEU A 50 -0.41 -11.84 -7.88
N ARG A 51 0.19 -12.80 -7.17
CA ARG A 51 1.55 -13.28 -7.45
C ARG A 51 1.73 -13.83 -8.86
N ASN A 52 0.70 -14.48 -9.40
CA ASN A 52 0.74 -14.97 -10.78
C ASN A 52 0.58 -13.86 -11.82
N ALA A 53 0.01 -12.70 -11.43
CA ALA A 53 -0.21 -11.55 -12.30
C ALA A 53 0.86 -10.45 -12.16
N LEU A 54 1.62 -10.45 -11.06
CA LEU A 54 2.62 -9.44 -10.74
C LEU A 54 4.03 -9.85 -11.19
N PRO A 55 4.90 -8.88 -11.50
CA PRO A 55 6.32 -9.14 -11.75
C PRO A 55 6.99 -9.90 -10.60
N THR A 56 7.92 -10.79 -10.93
CA THR A 56 8.67 -11.58 -9.93
C THR A 56 9.64 -10.74 -9.10
N SER A 57 10.07 -9.58 -9.61
CA SER A 57 10.96 -8.64 -8.94
C SER A 57 10.18 -7.59 -8.13
N GLU A 58 10.65 -7.27 -6.93
CA GLU A 58 10.13 -6.11 -6.20
C GLU A 58 10.46 -4.80 -6.93
N TYR A 59 9.62 -3.79 -6.72
CA TYR A 59 9.93 -2.43 -7.12
C TYR A 59 11.20 -1.94 -6.42
N THR A 60 12.13 -1.38 -7.19
CA THR A 60 13.30 -0.66 -6.69
C THR A 60 13.41 0.68 -7.40
N LEU A 61 13.94 1.69 -6.71
CA LEU A 61 14.24 3.01 -7.29
C LEU A 61 15.31 2.93 -8.38
N ASP A 62 16.13 1.86 -8.38
CA ASP A 62 17.19 1.66 -9.36
C ASP A 62 16.67 1.21 -10.74
N ILE A 63 15.42 0.76 -10.81
CA ILE A 63 14.80 0.22 -12.02
C ILE A 63 13.55 1.04 -12.35
N CYS A 64 13.57 1.66 -13.53
CA CYS A 64 12.43 2.35 -14.09
C CYS A 64 11.28 1.35 -14.30
N PRO A 65 10.10 1.59 -13.72
CA PRO A 65 8.95 0.70 -13.89
C PRO A 65 8.39 0.70 -15.31
N VAL A 66 8.74 1.70 -16.13
CA VAL A 66 8.28 1.82 -17.53
C VAL A 66 9.19 1.05 -18.48
N THR A 67 10.51 1.11 -18.30
CA THR A 67 11.49 0.55 -19.24
C THR A 67 12.15 -0.75 -18.74
N GLY A 68 12.04 -1.07 -17.45
CA GLY A 68 12.71 -2.21 -16.84
C GLY A 68 14.24 -2.09 -16.74
N ARG A 69 14.79 -0.87 -16.90
CA ARG A 69 16.22 -0.54 -16.81
C ARG A 69 16.41 0.72 -15.97
N SER A 70 17.63 1.23 -15.82
CA SER A 70 17.90 2.52 -15.17
C SER A 70 17.01 3.64 -15.73
N CYS A 71 16.46 4.49 -14.87
CA CYS A 71 15.75 5.70 -15.30
C CYS A 71 16.71 6.61 -16.09
N PRO A 72 16.26 7.21 -17.21
CA PRO A 72 17.02 8.27 -17.89
C PRO A 72 17.34 9.45 -16.96
#